data_AF-Q873G0-F1
#
_entry.id   AF-Q873G0-F1
#
_cell.length_a   1.000
_cell.length_b   1.000
_cell.length_c   1.000
_cell.angle_alpha   90.00
_cell.angle_beta   90.00
_cell.angle_gamma   90.00
#
_symmetry.space_group_name_H-M   'P 1'
#
loop_
_entity.id
_entity.type
_entity.pdbx_description
1 polymer ?
#
loop_
_entity_poly.entity_id
_entity_poly.type
_entity_poly.pdbx_seq_one_letter_code
_entity_poly.pdbx_strand_id
1 'polypeptide(L)'
;MPVQESIIPTPSGKMSKTGPISLQVLRDNTREIGESYAQIVDALEAAFNINDDALIPQAAKRLADQLDSTIPTCDDPADMESEVEDARYNAWQRLDGFAICNRDAWQDPTLNLESATDAEVHERWCNLNAFLAILLSTGAINWRELPIWELRDGLEESVEELSQEGKDTRVVVATLWIKHAGKFIWEHSLSGKPENLDETDSRMLRAGELYQGQPGYSRDRWDFWKRRLGELRSHVSESRSSAIDEAIETMTELESKS
;
A
#
# COMPACT_ATOMS: atom_id res chain seq x y z
N MET A 1 63.70 -1.49 6.19
CA MET A 1 62.48 -0.67 6.10
C MET A 1 61.32 -1.49 6.62
N PRO A 2 60.80 -1.20 7.82
CA PRO A 2 59.58 -1.82 8.33
C PRO A 2 58.36 -0.96 8.00
N VAL A 3 57.28 -1.64 7.65
CA VAL A 3 55.97 -1.10 7.29
C VAL A 3 55.32 -0.51 8.55
N GLN A 4 54.90 0.76 8.51
CA GLN A 4 54.12 1.38 9.57
C GLN A 4 52.70 0.79 9.58
N GLU A 5 52.36 0.07 10.64
CA GLU A 5 50.97 -0.25 10.99
C GLU A 5 50.25 1.05 11.36
N SER A 6 49.33 1.47 10.50
CA SER A 6 48.38 2.53 10.80
C SER A 6 47.27 1.95 11.67
N ILE A 7 47.32 2.32 12.95
CA ILE A 7 46.25 2.17 13.93
C ILE A 7 45.05 3.01 13.44
N ILE A 8 44.01 2.35 12.94
CA ILE A 8 42.72 2.99 12.65
C ILE A 8 41.93 3.03 13.97
N PRO A 9 41.50 4.21 14.45
CA PRO A 9 40.70 4.31 15.64
C PRO A 9 39.27 3.77 15.39
N THR A 10 38.85 2.85 16.24
CA THR A 10 37.46 2.37 16.37
C THR A 10 36.49 3.54 16.56
N PRO A 11 35.33 3.56 15.87
CA PRO A 11 34.32 4.59 16.06
C PRO A 11 33.57 4.34 17.38
N SER A 12 34.03 4.98 18.46
CA SER A 12 33.20 5.22 19.65
C SER A 12 32.30 6.41 19.36
N GLY A 13 31.21 6.15 18.66
CA GLY A 13 30.10 7.07 18.47
C GLY A 13 28.83 6.29 18.71
N LYS A 14 28.25 6.43 19.90
CA LYS A 14 26.89 5.95 20.19
C LYS A 14 25.94 6.63 19.20
N MET A 15 25.56 5.94 18.13
CA MET A 15 24.39 6.32 17.35
C MET A 15 23.16 6.02 18.21
N SER A 16 22.68 7.09 18.85
CA SER A 16 21.44 7.11 19.59
C SER A 16 20.29 7.30 18.60
N LYS A 17 19.28 6.43 18.72
CA LYS A 17 17.89 6.54 18.26
C LYS A 17 17.64 6.25 16.78
N THR A 18 17.46 4.97 16.45
CA THR A 18 16.51 4.54 15.42
C THR A 18 15.09 4.74 15.99
N GLY A 19 14.59 5.96 15.88
CA GLY A 19 13.14 6.21 15.96
C GLY A 19 12.49 5.88 14.61
N PRO A 20 11.14 5.90 14.52
CA PRO A 20 10.46 5.80 13.24
C PRO A 20 11.04 6.83 12.28
N ILE A 21 11.15 6.51 10.98
CA ILE A 21 11.55 7.51 9.98
C ILE A 21 10.61 8.69 10.16
N SER A 22 11.17 9.76 10.71
CA SER A 22 10.39 10.92 11.08
C SER A 22 9.97 11.57 9.78
N LEU A 23 8.67 11.83 9.63
CA LEU A 23 8.12 12.66 8.55
C LEU A 23 8.83 14.04 8.51
N GLN A 24 9.55 14.40 9.59
CA GLN A 24 10.55 15.47 9.64
C GLN A 24 11.63 15.36 8.56
N VAL A 25 12.13 14.16 8.22
CA VAL A 25 13.09 13.95 7.13
C VAL A 25 12.46 14.29 5.77
N LEU A 26 11.16 14.00 5.60
CA LEU A 26 10.40 14.38 4.41
C LEU A 26 10.17 15.89 4.35
N ARG A 27 9.86 16.52 5.50
CA ARG A 27 9.76 17.98 5.65
C ARG A 27 11.08 18.69 5.37
N ASP A 28 12.21 18.15 5.82
CA ASP A 28 13.51 18.78 5.63
C ASP A 28 13.92 18.79 4.13
N ASN A 29 13.35 17.88 3.33
CA ASN A 29 13.47 17.84 1.86
C ASN A 29 12.45 18.70 1.09
N THR A 30 11.44 19.31 1.76
CA THR A 30 10.43 20.16 1.09
C THR A 30 11.01 21.42 0.45
N ARG A 31 12.23 21.82 0.82
CA ARG A 31 12.88 23.04 0.34
C ARG A 31 13.28 23.00 -1.14
N GLU A 32 13.34 21.83 -1.77
CA GLU A 32 13.75 21.67 -3.18
C GLU A 32 12.58 21.37 -4.14
N ILE A 33 11.38 21.04 -3.64
CA ILE A 33 10.34 20.39 -4.47
C ILE A 33 9.00 21.17 -4.55
N GLY A 34 8.86 22.28 -3.81
CA GLY A 34 7.75 23.24 -3.95
C GLY A 34 6.50 22.96 -3.09
N GLU A 35 5.51 23.86 -3.15
CA GLU A 35 4.33 23.90 -2.25
C GLU A 35 3.40 22.68 -2.37
N SER A 36 3.32 22.07 -3.55
CA SER A 36 2.52 20.86 -3.79
C SER A 36 3.01 19.66 -2.98
N TYR A 37 4.33 19.54 -2.77
CA TYR A 37 4.95 18.43 -2.04
C TYR A 37 4.68 18.51 -0.53
N ALA A 38 4.71 19.71 0.05
CA ALA A 38 4.41 19.93 1.47
C ALA A 38 2.96 19.55 1.83
N GLN A 39 2.00 19.85 0.95
CA GLN A 39 0.59 19.52 1.17
C GLN A 39 0.31 18.01 1.13
N ILE A 40 1.04 17.29 0.27
CA ILE A 40 0.95 15.83 0.18
C ILE A 40 1.59 15.18 1.40
N VAL A 41 2.74 15.69 1.83
CA VAL A 41 3.37 15.24 3.09
C VAL A 41 2.39 15.47 4.23
N ASP A 42 1.77 16.65 4.37
CA ASP A 42 0.79 16.91 5.42
C ASP A 42 -0.45 16.00 5.31
N ALA A 43 -0.92 15.66 4.10
CA ALA A 43 -2.02 14.71 3.90
C ALA A 43 -1.65 13.28 4.28
N LEU A 44 -0.42 12.86 3.95
CA LEU A 44 0.14 11.59 4.40
C LEU A 44 0.35 11.58 5.92
N GLU A 45 0.92 12.64 6.51
CA GLU A 45 1.07 12.76 7.97
C GLU A 45 -0.30 12.71 8.66
N ALA A 46 -1.32 13.35 8.08
CA ALA A 46 -2.67 13.24 8.57
C ALA A 46 -3.13 11.77 8.52
N ALA A 47 -3.03 11.10 7.37
CA ALA A 47 -3.40 9.68 7.25
C ALA A 47 -2.63 8.77 8.24
N PHE A 48 -1.32 8.99 8.41
CA PHE A 48 -0.45 8.27 9.33
C PHE A 48 -0.77 8.51 10.81
N ASN A 49 -1.44 9.61 11.16
CA ASN A 49 -1.72 10.00 12.55
C ASN A 49 -3.24 10.09 12.83
N ILE A 50 -4.09 9.65 11.90
CA ILE A 50 -5.52 9.54 12.13
C ILE A 50 -5.73 8.44 13.17
N ASN A 51 -6.25 8.83 14.34
CA ASN A 51 -6.66 7.91 15.41
C ASN A 51 -8.15 7.52 15.29
N ASP A 52 -8.79 7.86 14.16
CA ASP A 52 -10.22 7.66 13.90
C ASP A 52 -10.44 7.24 12.44
N ASP A 53 -10.63 5.94 12.22
CA ASP A 53 -10.85 5.31 10.91
C ASP A 53 -11.93 6.02 10.07
N ALA A 54 -12.92 6.66 10.70
CA ALA A 54 -13.97 7.40 10.01
C ALA A 54 -13.46 8.65 9.26
N LEU A 55 -12.26 9.13 9.58
CA LEU A 55 -11.63 10.28 8.93
C LEU A 55 -10.76 9.88 7.73
N ILE A 56 -10.36 8.61 7.60
CA ILE A 56 -9.51 8.14 6.50
C ILE A 56 -10.19 8.38 5.14
N PRO A 57 -11.47 8.04 4.92
CA PRO A 57 -12.13 8.33 3.65
C PRO A 57 -12.23 9.82 3.33
N GLN A 58 -12.38 10.67 4.35
CA GLN A 58 -12.45 12.12 4.15
C GLN A 58 -11.09 12.69 3.76
N ALA A 59 -10.01 12.21 4.38
CA ALA A 59 -8.65 12.60 4.03
C ALA A 59 -8.30 12.16 2.60
N ALA A 60 -8.58 10.90 2.25
CA ALA A 60 -8.33 10.36 0.92
C ALA A 60 -9.12 11.11 -0.15
N LYS A 61 -10.42 11.38 0.10
CA LYS A 61 -11.25 12.17 -0.82
C LYS A 61 -10.70 13.59 -1.01
N ARG A 62 -10.30 14.28 0.06
CA ARG A 62 -9.72 15.64 -0.05
C ARG A 62 -8.49 15.65 -0.94
N LEU A 63 -7.60 14.66 -0.78
CA LEU A 63 -6.43 14.56 -1.62
C LEU A 63 -6.84 14.26 -3.08
N ALA A 64 -7.73 13.29 -3.31
CA ALA A 64 -8.23 12.97 -4.65
C ALA A 64 -8.84 14.19 -5.37
N ASP A 65 -9.71 14.95 -4.70
CA ASP A 65 -10.33 16.18 -5.23
C ASP A 65 -9.27 17.24 -5.58
N GLN A 66 -8.22 17.37 -4.75
CA GLN A 66 -7.10 18.27 -5.01
C GLN A 66 -6.31 17.85 -6.26
N LEU A 67 -6.09 16.56 -6.44
CA LEU A 67 -5.33 16.03 -7.57
C LEU A 67 -6.09 16.19 -8.88
N ASP A 68 -7.38 15.88 -8.89
CA ASP A 68 -8.23 16.11 -10.07
C ASP A 68 -8.23 17.60 -10.48
N SER A 69 -8.14 18.53 -9.52
CA SER A 69 -8.07 19.97 -9.83
C SER A 69 -6.76 20.43 -10.51
N THR A 70 -5.72 19.58 -10.51
CA THR A 70 -4.43 19.86 -11.16
C THR A 70 -4.33 19.28 -12.58
N ILE A 71 -5.28 18.45 -13.00
CA ILE A 71 -5.34 17.89 -14.34
C ILE A 71 -5.83 18.97 -15.32
N PRO A 72 -5.08 19.31 -16.38
CA PRO A 72 -5.53 20.25 -17.40
C PRO A 72 -6.82 19.74 -18.07
N THR A 73 -7.82 20.60 -18.24
CA THR A 73 -9.02 20.27 -19.04
C THR A 73 -8.65 20.23 -20.52
N CYS A 74 -8.74 19.07 -21.17
CA CYS A 74 -8.62 18.94 -22.62
C CYS A 74 -9.99 19.18 -23.28
N ASP A 75 -10.04 20.05 -24.28
CA ASP A 75 -11.29 20.46 -24.94
C ASP A 75 -11.76 19.47 -26.03
N ASP A 76 -10.96 18.45 -26.39
CA ASP A 76 -11.26 17.51 -27.47
C ASP A 76 -11.50 16.07 -26.96
N PRO A 77 -12.73 15.53 -27.07
CA PRO A 77 -13.12 14.24 -26.49
C PRO A 77 -12.41 13.02 -27.08
N ALA A 78 -11.77 13.13 -28.26
CA ALA A 78 -11.07 12.03 -28.92
C ALA A 78 -9.64 11.82 -28.40
N ASP A 79 -8.98 12.89 -27.96
CA ASP A 79 -7.67 12.85 -27.30
C ASP A 79 -7.81 12.68 -25.77
N MET A 80 -9.02 12.88 -25.25
CA MET A 80 -9.35 12.94 -23.83
C MET A 80 -9.04 11.65 -23.05
N GLU A 81 -9.23 10.44 -23.58
CA GLU A 81 -9.06 9.23 -22.76
C GLU A 81 -7.58 8.87 -22.57
N SER A 82 -6.76 8.92 -23.63
CA SER A 82 -5.32 8.65 -23.51
C SER A 82 -4.55 9.85 -22.96
N GLU A 83 -4.92 11.09 -23.31
CA GLU A 83 -4.27 12.27 -22.72
C GLU A 83 -4.66 12.49 -21.26
N VAL A 84 -5.87 12.10 -20.82
CA VAL A 84 -6.22 12.16 -19.38
C VAL A 84 -5.54 11.03 -18.61
N GLU A 85 -5.43 9.82 -19.15
CA GLU A 85 -4.61 8.77 -18.52
C GLU A 85 -3.13 9.18 -18.45
N ASP A 86 -2.56 9.71 -19.54
CA ASP A 86 -1.19 10.22 -19.56
C ASP A 86 -1.03 11.46 -18.66
N ALA A 87 -2.00 12.39 -18.62
CA ALA A 87 -1.95 13.56 -17.76
C ALA A 87 -2.12 13.19 -16.29
N ARG A 88 -2.93 12.17 -15.96
CA ARG A 88 -2.98 11.57 -14.63
C ARG A 88 -1.62 10.98 -14.30
N TYR A 89 -1.11 10.07 -15.12
CA TYR A 89 0.21 9.46 -14.95
C TYR A 89 1.33 10.52 -14.77
N ASN A 90 1.28 11.60 -15.54
CA ASN A 90 2.23 12.72 -15.47
C ASN A 90 1.99 13.67 -14.30
N ALA A 91 0.75 13.89 -13.85
CA ALA A 91 0.46 14.67 -12.64
C ALA A 91 1.08 14.01 -11.40
N TRP A 92 1.16 12.67 -11.39
CA TRP A 92 1.83 11.89 -10.35
C TRP A 92 3.35 11.87 -10.47
N GLN A 93 3.91 11.82 -11.69
CA GLN A 93 5.33 12.11 -11.88
C GLN A 93 5.68 13.56 -11.46
N ARG A 94 4.74 14.50 -11.61
CA ARG A 94 4.85 15.89 -11.16
C ARG A 94 4.66 16.09 -9.66
N LEU A 95 4.13 15.09 -8.94
CA LEU A 95 4.30 15.00 -7.49
C LEU A 95 5.69 14.45 -7.22
N ASP A 96 6.70 15.21 -7.66
CA ASP A 96 8.10 14.91 -7.42
C ASP A 96 8.25 14.57 -5.93
N GLY A 97 8.68 13.35 -5.65
CA GLY A 97 8.87 12.86 -4.29
C GLY A 97 7.68 12.14 -3.63
N PHE A 98 6.44 12.13 -4.13
CA PHE A 98 5.36 11.32 -3.50
C PHE A 98 5.66 9.82 -3.58
N ALA A 99 6.12 9.34 -4.73
CA ALA A 99 6.60 7.96 -4.89
C ALA A 99 7.83 7.66 -4.00
N ILE A 100 8.68 8.67 -3.74
CA ILE A 100 9.86 8.55 -2.86
C ILE A 100 9.42 8.49 -1.39
N CYS A 101 8.55 9.40 -0.95
CA CYS A 101 7.92 9.40 0.38
C CYS A 101 7.19 8.09 0.64
N ASN A 102 6.41 7.63 -0.34
CA ASN A 102 5.67 6.39 -0.21
C ASN A 102 6.64 5.22 -0.10
N ARG A 103 7.64 5.10 -0.99
CA ARG A 103 8.66 4.03 -0.91
C ARG A 103 9.39 4.02 0.43
N ASP A 104 9.78 5.19 0.94
CA ASP A 104 10.54 5.29 2.19
C ASP A 104 9.66 5.00 3.42
N ALA A 105 8.36 5.29 3.34
CA ALA A 105 7.36 4.97 4.36
C ALA A 105 6.71 3.58 4.21
N TRP A 106 6.88 2.91 3.06
CA TRP A 106 6.36 1.56 2.75
C TRP A 106 7.21 0.47 3.42
N GLN A 107 7.30 0.52 4.74
CA GLN A 107 8.04 -0.43 5.55
C GLN A 107 7.06 -1.26 6.38
N ASP A 108 6.76 -2.46 5.90
CA ASP A 108 5.94 -3.43 6.62
C ASP A 108 6.54 -3.68 8.02
N PRO A 109 5.85 -3.28 9.10
CA PRO A 109 6.37 -3.40 10.46
C PRO A 109 6.45 -4.86 10.94
N THR A 110 5.80 -5.78 10.24
CA THR A 110 5.84 -7.22 10.58
C THR A 110 7.18 -7.86 10.21
N LEU A 111 7.97 -7.24 9.32
CA LEU A 111 9.29 -7.69 8.92
C LEU A 111 10.42 -7.16 9.82
N ASN A 112 10.13 -6.18 10.68
CA ASN A 112 11.11 -5.56 11.55
C ASN A 112 10.95 -6.07 12.99
N LEU A 113 11.96 -6.78 13.49
CA LEU A 113 11.98 -7.35 14.84
C LEU A 113 11.83 -6.29 15.95
N GLU A 114 12.28 -5.05 15.70
CA GLU A 114 12.17 -3.96 16.68
C GLU A 114 10.73 -3.43 16.79
N SER A 115 9.94 -3.46 15.71
CA SER A 115 8.56 -2.98 15.70
C SER A 115 7.50 -4.10 15.74
N ALA A 116 7.89 -5.38 15.67
CA ALA A 116 6.98 -6.52 15.51
C ALA A 116 5.93 -6.73 16.64
N THR A 117 5.98 -5.92 17.70
CA THR A 117 5.02 -5.94 18.82
C THR A 117 4.50 -4.55 19.18
N ASP A 118 4.86 -3.51 18.41
CA ASP A 118 4.43 -2.13 18.66
C ASP A 118 3.08 -1.86 17.99
N ALA A 119 2.00 -2.02 18.74
CA ALA A 119 0.63 -1.85 18.25
C ALA A 119 0.39 -0.49 17.58
N GLU A 120 1.07 0.59 18.01
CA GLU A 120 0.91 1.90 17.38
C GLU A 120 1.48 1.89 15.96
N VAL A 121 2.65 1.29 15.77
CA VAL A 121 3.27 1.17 14.43
C VAL A 121 2.40 0.33 13.49
N HIS A 122 1.84 -0.77 14.00
CA HIS A 122 0.95 -1.65 13.25
C HIS A 122 -0.38 -0.99 12.85
N GLU A 123 -0.97 -0.18 13.74
CA GLU A 123 -2.19 0.58 13.43
C GLU A 123 -1.92 1.65 12.37
N ARG A 124 -0.79 2.37 12.48
CA ARG A 124 -0.39 3.38 11.48
C ARG A 124 -0.16 2.76 10.11
N TRP A 125 0.35 1.54 10.04
CA TRP A 125 0.48 0.78 8.80
C TRP A 125 -0.88 0.43 8.19
N CYS A 126 -1.86 0.02 9.01
CA CYS A 126 -3.22 -0.23 8.56
C CYS A 126 -3.86 1.04 7.98
N ASN A 127 -3.70 2.18 8.65
CA ASN A 127 -4.26 3.46 8.23
C ASN A 127 -3.69 3.95 6.89
N LEU A 128 -2.37 3.79 6.68
CA LEU A 128 -1.74 4.08 5.39
C LEU A 128 -2.32 3.22 4.27
N ASN A 129 -2.46 1.91 4.51
CA ASN A 129 -3.01 0.98 3.51
C ASN A 129 -4.46 1.30 3.16
N ALA A 130 -5.30 1.59 4.16
CA ALA A 130 -6.67 2.03 3.94
C ALA A 130 -6.73 3.31 3.09
N PHE A 131 -5.88 4.29 3.41
CA PHE A 131 -5.79 5.55 2.68
C PHE A 131 -5.42 5.34 1.21
N LEU A 132 -4.37 4.57 0.92
CA LEU A 132 -3.95 4.28 -0.45
C LEU A 132 -4.97 3.44 -1.21
N ALA A 133 -5.62 2.48 -0.56
CA ALA A 133 -6.68 1.69 -1.18
C ALA A 133 -7.85 2.57 -1.64
N ILE A 134 -8.20 3.62 -0.88
CA ILE A 134 -9.22 4.59 -1.28
C ILE A 134 -8.72 5.46 -2.44
N LEU A 135 -7.48 5.93 -2.41
CA LEU A 135 -6.92 6.68 -3.55
C LEU A 135 -6.90 5.86 -4.84
N LEU A 136 -6.61 4.55 -4.75
CA LEU A 136 -6.65 3.67 -5.90
C LEU A 136 -8.09 3.52 -6.41
N SER A 137 -9.06 3.35 -5.51
CA SER A 137 -10.46 3.15 -5.90
C SER A 137 -11.15 4.38 -6.49
N THR A 138 -10.66 5.58 -6.17
CA THR A 138 -11.09 6.82 -6.84
C THR A 138 -10.40 7.02 -8.19
N GLY A 139 -9.42 6.19 -8.55
CA GLY A 139 -8.56 6.41 -9.71
C GLY A 139 -7.64 7.61 -9.56
N ALA A 140 -7.46 8.10 -8.32
CA ALA A 140 -6.46 9.11 -8.05
C ALA A 140 -5.10 8.51 -8.37
N ILE A 141 -4.69 7.42 -7.72
CA ILE A 141 -3.43 6.72 -8.05
C ILE A 141 -3.67 5.55 -9.01
N ASN A 142 -2.62 5.10 -9.71
CA ASN A 142 -2.65 3.91 -10.58
C ASN A 142 -1.61 2.86 -10.16
N TRP A 143 -1.38 2.72 -8.85
CA TRP A 143 -0.41 1.78 -8.27
C TRP A 143 -1.03 0.38 -8.12
N ARG A 144 -1.33 -0.24 -9.26
CA ARG A 144 -2.01 -1.55 -9.34
C ARG A 144 -1.22 -2.69 -8.71
N GLU A 145 0.06 -2.51 -8.42
CA GLU A 145 0.92 -3.47 -7.76
C GLU A 145 0.70 -3.56 -6.25
N LEU A 146 0.26 -2.47 -5.60
CA LEU A 146 0.10 -2.44 -4.14
C LEU A 146 -0.95 -3.43 -3.62
N PRO A 147 -2.18 -3.52 -4.19
CA PRO A 147 -3.13 -4.54 -3.75
C PRO A 147 -2.54 -5.95 -3.87
N ILE A 148 -1.79 -6.24 -4.94
CA ILE A 148 -1.19 -7.56 -5.15
C ILE A 148 -0.12 -7.85 -4.08
N TRP A 149 0.71 -6.88 -3.72
CA TRP A 149 1.73 -7.07 -2.69
C TRP A 149 1.11 -7.35 -1.33
N GLU A 150 0.13 -6.54 -0.94
CA GLU A 150 -0.47 -6.63 0.38
C GLU A 150 -1.40 -7.84 0.53
N LEU A 151 -2.13 -8.21 -0.53
CA LEU A 151 -2.90 -9.46 -0.57
C LEU A 151 -1.99 -10.69 -0.59
N ARG A 152 -0.85 -10.62 -1.30
CA ARG A 152 0.15 -11.68 -1.25
C ARG A 152 0.67 -11.87 0.17
N ASP A 153 1.14 -10.80 0.79
CA ASP A 153 1.81 -10.88 2.09
C ASP A 153 0.84 -11.31 3.21
N GLY A 154 -0.45 -10.92 3.12
CA GLY A 154 -1.48 -11.30 4.09
C GLY A 154 -2.21 -12.62 3.82
N LEU A 155 -2.29 -13.09 2.58
CA LEU A 155 -3.13 -14.24 2.20
C LEU A 155 -2.35 -15.36 1.49
N GLU A 156 -1.31 -15.04 0.73
CA GLU A 156 -0.57 -16.02 -0.06
C GLU A 156 0.75 -16.45 0.58
N GLU A 157 1.23 -15.77 1.61
CA GLU A 157 2.39 -16.18 2.41
C GLU A 157 1.94 -16.83 3.74
N SER A 158 2.77 -17.69 4.30
CA SER A 158 2.54 -18.18 5.67
C SER A 158 2.67 -17.03 6.68
N VAL A 159 1.64 -16.89 7.51
CA VAL A 159 1.65 -15.95 8.65
C VAL A 159 2.00 -16.65 9.97
N GLU A 160 2.21 -17.97 9.96
CA GLU A 160 2.33 -18.78 11.19
C GLU A 160 3.49 -18.36 12.09
N GLU A 161 4.61 -17.97 11.47
CA GLU A 161 5.85 -17.56 12.13
C GLU A 161 5.80 -16.12 12.68
N LEU A 162 4.77 -15.35 12.33
CA LEU A 162 4.61 -13.97 12.80
C LEU A 162 4.11 -13.93 14.26
N SER A 163 4.40 -12.81 14.93
CA SER A 163 3.72 -12.43 16.18
C SER A 163 2.21 -12.32 15.95
N GLN A 164 1.40 -12.37 17.01
CA GLN A 164 -0.04 -12.18 16.87
C GLN A 164 -0.37 -10.81 16.24
N GLU A 165 0.33 -9.75 16.65
CA GLU A 165 0.17 -8.41 16.07
C GLU A 165 0.53 -8.39 14.58
N GLY A 166 1.58 -9.10 14.19
CA GLY A 166 1.97 -9.25 12.79
C GLY A 166 0.93 -10.01 11.96
N LYS A 167 0.38 -11.11 12.49
CA LYS A 167 -0.72 -11.86 11.86
C LYS A 167 -1.93 -10.96 11.65
N ASP A 168 -2.37 -10.29 12.71
CA ASP A 168 -3.50 -9.38 12.70
C ASP A 168 -3.29 -8.28 11.65
N THR A 169 -2.11 -7.66 11.63
CA THR A 169 -1.80 -6.56 10.73
C THR A 169 -1.84 -6.96 9.27
N ARG A 170 -1.14 -8.03 8.87
CA ARG A 170 -1.11 -8.43 7.45
C ARG A 170 -2.50 -8.83 6.96
N VAL A 171 -3.26 -9.55 7.77
CA VAL A 171 -4.61 -9.96 7.40
C VAL A 171 -5.55 -8.76 7.34
N VAL A 172 -5.48 -7.83 8.31
CA VAL A 172 -6.30 -6.60 8.28
C VAL A 172 -5.95 -5.74 7.07
N VAL A 173 -4.68 -5.55 6.75
CA VAL A 173 -4.27 -4.80 5.57
C VAL A 173 -4.85 -5.41 4.28
N ALA A 174 -4.77 -6.74 4.12
CA ALA A 174 -5.44 -7.43 3.01
C ALA A 174 -6.96 -7.14 2.97
N THR A 175 -7.64 -7.15 4.11
CA THR A 175 -9.08 -6.82 4.18
C THR A 175 -9.38 -5.36 3.81
N LEU A 176 -8.49 -4.41 4.14
CA LEU A 176 -8.66 -2.99 3.81
C LEU A 176 -8.58 -2.76 2.30
N TRP A 177 -7.66 -3.43 1.61
CA TRP A 177 -7.57 -3.38 0.15
C TRP A 177 -8.83 -3.96 -0.52
N ILE A 178 -9.37 -5.07 -0.01
CA ILE A 178 -10.63 -5.63 -0.51
C ILE A 178 -11.81 -4.70 -0.23
N LYS A 179 -11.90 -4.15 0.98
CA LYS A 179 -12.99 -3.25 1.39
C LYS A 179 -13.02 -1.97 0.54
N HIS A 180 -11.87 -1.35 0.33
CA HIS A 180 -11.79 -0.03 -0.28
C HIS A 180 -11.51 -0.06 -1.79
N ALA A 181 -10.72 -1.03 -2.26
CA ALA A 181 -10.34 -1.19 -3.67
C ALA A 181 -10.88 -2.48 -4.31
N GLY A 182 -11.76 -3.23 -3.63
CA GLY A 182 -12.28 -4.52 -4.11
C GLY A 182 -12.92 -4.45 -5.49
N LYS A 183 -13.64 -3.37 -5.81
CA LYS A 183 -14.23 -3.18 -7.14
C LYS A 183 -13.15 -3.14 -8.23
N PHE A 184 -12.10 -2.34 -8.02
CA PHE A 184 -10.96 -2.25 -8.94
C PHE A 184 -10.31 -3.62 -9.12
N ILE A 185 -10.01 -4.31 -8.01
CA ILE A 185 -9.37 -5.63 -8.00
C ILE A 185 -10.24 -6.66 -8.76
N TRP A 186 -11.55 -6.62 -8.53
CA TRP A 186 -12.51 -7.52 -9.16
C TRP A 186 -12.61 -7.30 -10.67
N GLU A 187 -12.76 -6.05 -11.10
CA GLU A 187 -12.82 -5.70 -12.53
C GLU A 187 -11.54 -6.13 -13.26
N HIS A 188 -10.37 -5.94 -12.66
CA HIS A 188 -9.10 -6.44 -13.21
C HIS A 188 -9.04 -7.97 -13.24
N SER A 189 -9.58 -8.64 -12.22
CA SER A 189 -9.64 -10.11 -12.14
C SER A 189 -10.59 -10.73 -13.18
N LEU A 190 -11.62 -9.98 -13.62
CA LEU A 190 -12.58 -10.40 -14.64
C LEU A 190 -12.10 -10.20 -16.07
N SER A 191 -11.06 -9.40 -16.30
CA SER A 191 -10.54 -9.13 -17.64
C SER A 191 -10.15 -10.41 -18.42
N GLY A 192 -10.03 -11.55 -17.72
CA GLY A 192 -10.14 -12.90 -18.28
C GLY A 192 -8.96 -13.31 -19.16
N LYS A 193 -7.96 -12.44 -19.26
CA LYS A 193 -6.69 -12.70 -19.93
C LYS A 193 -5.61 -12.59 -18.87
N PRO A 194 -4.62 -13.51 -18.87
CA PRO A 194 -3.36 -13.21 -18.23
C PRO A 194 -2.94 -11.83 -18.74
N GLU A 195 -2.68 -10.90 -17.83
CA GLU A 195 -2.04 -9.65 -18.24
C GLU A 195 -0.81 -10.06 -19.07
N ASN A 196 -0.63 -9.46 -20.24
CA ASN A 196 0.59 -9.69 -21.04
C ASN A 196 1.73 -8.97 -20.32
N LEU A 197 2.17 -9.57 -19.22
CA LEU A 197 3.22 -9.05 -18.37
C LEU A 197 4.55 -9.33 -19.02
N ASP A 198 5.39 -8.31 -19.06
CA ASP A 198 6.80 -8.53 -19.31
C ASP A 198 7.45 -9.23 -18.08
N GLU A 199 8.71 -9.58 -18.20
CA GLU A 199 9.44 -10.27 -17.11
C GLU A 199 9.54 -9.41 -15.83
N THR A 200 9.52 -8.09 -15.96
CA THR A 200 9.58 -7.18 -14.82
C THR A 200 8.26 -7.16 -14.08
N ASP A 201 7.16 -6.94 -14.80
CA ASP A 201 5.83 -6.92 -14.21
C ASP A 201 5.45 -8.30 -13.66
N SER A 202 5.82 -9.38 -14.35
CA SER A 202 5.58 -10.74 -13.87
C SER A 202 6.26 -11.01 -12.52
N ARG A 203 7.45 -10.44 -12.30
CA ARG A 203 8.17 -10.55 -11.02
C ARG A 203 7.56 -9.64 -9.96
N MET A 204 7.12 -8.44 -10.33
CA MET A 204 6.47 -7.51 -9.40
C MET A 204 5.11 -8.05 -8.91
N LEU A 205 4.33 -8.66 -9.79
CA LEU A 205 2.97 -9.14 -9.53
C LEU A 205 2.89 -10.63 -9.19
N ARG A 206 4.04 -11.25 -8.88
CA ARG A 206 4.15 -12.67 -8.58
C ARG A 206 3.23 -13.11 -7.43
N ALA A 207 2.88 -14.39 -7.46
CA ALA A 207 2.22 -15.09 -6.37
C ALA A 207 3.14 -15.27 -5.14
N GLY A 208 2.53 -15.43 -3.96
CA GLY A 208 3.17 -15.93 -2.75
C GLY A 208 3.17 -17.46 -2.69
N GLU A 209 3.83 -18.02 -1.68
CA GLU A 209 4.13 -19.46 -1.63
C GLU A 209 2.89 -20.38 -1.61
N LEU A 210 1.77 -19.90 -1.06
CA LEU A 210 0.52 -20.67 -0.90
C LEU A 210 -0.36 -20.65 -2.14
N TYR A 211 -0.15 -19.72 -3.08
CA TYR A 211 -0.91 -19.63 -4.33
C TYR A 211 -0.05 -20.10 -5.53
N GLN A 212 -0.52 -21.14 -6.22
CA GLN A 212 0.22 -21.80 -7.31
C GLN A 212 -0.23 -21.32 -8.71
N GLY A 213 -1.01 -20.25 -8.79
CA GLY A 213 -1.50 -19.70 -10.06
C GLY A 213 -0.54 -18.70 -10.71
N GLN A 214 -1.03 -18.03 -11.75
CA GLN A 214 -0.23 -17.06 -12.52
C GLN A 214 -0.08 -15.71 -11.79
N PRO A 215 0.99 -14.94 -12.08
CA PRO A 215 1.14 -13.56 -11.65
C PRO A 215 -0.01 -12.64 -12.11
N GLY A 216 -0.18 -11.51 -11.43
CA GLY A 216 -1.19 -10.51 -11.76
C GLY A 216 -2.57 -10.80 -11.18
N TYR A 217 -3.57 -10.10 -11.72
CA TYR A 217 -4.98 -10.25 -11.37
C TYR A 217 -5.61 -11.42 -12.12
N SER A 218 -6.38 -12.26 -11.42
CA SER A 218 -7.14 -13.33 -12.06
C SER A 218 -8.30 -13.75 -11.17
N ARG A 219 -9.35 -14.29 -11.80
CA ARG A 219 -10.50 -14.85 -11.10
C ARG A 219 -10.10 -15.96 -10.11
N ASP A 220 -9.19 -16.85 -10.50
CA ASP A 220 -8.71 -17.93 -9.64
C ASP A 220 -8.00 -17.39 -8.39
N ARG A 221 -7.24 -16.29 -8.53
CA ARG A 221 -6.54 -15.62 -7.43
C ARG A 221 -7.51 -14.92 -6.49
N TRP A 222 -8.54 -14.26 -7.04
CA TRP A 222 -9.64 -13.69 -6.26
C TRP A 222 -10.36 -14.75 -5.41
N ASP A 223 -10.74 -15.86 -6.03
CA ASP A 223 -11.42 -16.96 -5.34
C ASP A 223 -10.51 -17.58 -4.25
N PHE A 224 -9.19 -17.66 -4.52
CA PHE A 224 -8.19 -18.06 -3.53
C PHE A 224 -8.17 -17.12 -2.32
N TRP A 225 -8.10 -15.80 -2.53
CA TRP A 225 -8.08 -14.81 -1.46
C TRP A 225 -9.31 -14.89 -0.57
N LYS A 226 -10.49 -14.99 -1.17
CA LYS A 226 -11.76 -15.11 -0.43
C LYS A 226 -11.79 -16.34 0.47
N ARG A 227 -11.36 -17.49 -0.05
CA ARG A 227 -11.25 -18.73 0.74
C ARG A 227 -10.24 -18.56 1.88
N ARG A 228 -9.07 -17.97 1.57
CA ARG A 228 -8.00 -17.80 2.55
C ARG A 228 -8.41 -16.91 3.72
N LEU A 229 -9.14 -15.83 3.46
CA LEU A 229 -9.72 -14.99 4.50
C LEU A 229 -10.55 -15.80 5.50
N GLY A 230 -11.39 -16.71 5.00
CA GLY A 230 -12.18 -17.62 5.84
C GLY A 230 -11.31 -18.55 6.70
N GLU A 231 -10.21 -19.08 6.15
CA GLU A 231 -9.25 -19.93 6.88
C GLU A 231 -8.49 -19.16 7.97
N LEU A 232 -8.13 -17.90 7.70
CA LEU A 232 -7.37 -17.05 8.61
C LEU A 232 -8.22 -16.45 9.73
N ARG A 233 -9.56 -16.58 9.67
CA ARG A 233 -10.48 -16.06 10.69
C ARG A 233 -10.16 -16.54 12.11
N SER A 234 -9.70 -17.78 12.29
CA SER A 234 -9.30 -18.33 13.59
C SER A 234 -7.85 -18.05 13.98
N HIS A 235 -7.07 -17.40 13.11
CA HIS A 235 -5.65 -17.12 13.30
C HIS A 235 -5.39 -15.66 13.69
N VAL A 236 -6.38 -14.78 13.50
CA VAL A 236 -6.36 -13.39 13.96
C VAL A 236 -7.03 -13.24 15.33
N SER A 237 -6.75 -12.15 16.02
CA SER A 237 -7.45 -11.80 17.25
C SER A 237 -8.94 -11.54 17.03
N GLU A 238 -9.73 -11.74 18.08
CA GLU A 238 -11.18 -11.55 18.05
C GLU A 238 -11.59 -10.15 17.59
N SER A 239 -10.85 -9.11 18.03
CA SER A 239 -11.09 -7.72 17.67
C SER A 239 -10.87 -7.42 16.19
N ARG A 240 -10.12 -8.25 15.45
CA ARG A 240 -9.87 -8.08 14.02
C ARG A 240 -10.70 -9.01 13.14
N SER A 241 -11.35 -10.02 13.72
CA SER A 241 -12.13 -11.01 12.98
C SER A 241 -13.30 -10.42 12.18
N SER A 242 -13.89 -9.30 12.62
CA SER A 242 -14.97 -8.64 11.88
C SER A 242 -14.51 -8.04 10.55
N ALA A 243 -13.26 -7.58 10.44
CA ALA A 243 -12.72 -7.04 9.20
C ALA A 243 -12.65 -8.11 8.09
N ILE A 244 -12.41 -9.36 8.48
CA ILE A 244 -12.46 -10.51 7.57
C ILE A 244 -13.89 -10.74 7.08
N ASP A 245 -14.86 -10.73 7.99
CA ASP A 245 -16.27 -10.93 7.66
C ASP A 245 -16.77 -9.84 6.68
N GLU A 246 -16.43 -8.57 6.94
CA GLU A 246 -16.72 -7.44 6.05
C GLU A 246 -16.07 -7.56 4.67
N ALA A 247 -14.81 -8.03 4.61
CA ALA A 247 -14.12 -8.24 3.34
C ALA A 247 -14.79 -9.36 2.52
N ILE A 248 -15.12 -10.49 3.15
CA ILE A 248 -15.81 -11.60 2.47
C ILE A 248 -17.20 -11.17 1.97
N GLU A 249 -17.93 -10.38 2.76
CA GLU A 249 -19.21 -9.79 2.35
C GLU A 249 -19.02 -8.90 1.12
N THR A 250 -18.05 -7.99 1.16
CA THR A 250 -17.70 -7.11 0.03
C THR A 250 -17.40 -7.92 -1.23
N MET A 251 -16.59 -8.98 -1.13
CA MET A 251 -16.27 -9.84 -2.27
C MET A 251 -17.51 -10.52 -2.83
N THR A 252 -18.37 -11.03 -1.95
CA THR A 252 -19.63 -11.69 -2.33
C THR A 252 -20.59 -10.74 -3.04
N GLU A 253 -20.70 -9.50 -2.56
CA GLU A 253 -21.50 -8.48 -3.22
C GLU A 253 -21.00 -8.17 -4.63
N LEU A 254 -19.69 -8.00 -4.80
CA LEU A 254 -19.07 -7.70 -6.09
C LEU A 254 -19.28 -8.83 -7.10
N GLU A 255 -19.12 -10.08 -6.66
CA GLU A 255 -19.42 -11.26 -7.46
C GLU A 255 -20.89 -11.34 -7.90
N SER A 256 -21.82 -10.92 -7.03
CA SER A 256 -23.26 -10.97 -7.31
C SER A 256 -23.76 -9.89 -8.28
N LYS A 257 -23.01 -8.78 -8.38
CA LYS A 257 -23.35 -7.61 -9.20
C LYS A 257 -22.81 -7.71 -10.64
N SER A 258 -22.01 -8.74 -10.93
CA SER A 258 -21.34 -8.97 -12.21
C SER A 258 -21.94 -10.10 -13.03
#